data_AF-A0A379FJX8-F1
#
_entry.id   AF-A0A379FJX8-F1
#
_cell.length_a   1.000
_cell.length_b   1.000
_cell.length_c   1.000
_cell.angle_alpha   90.00
_cell.angle_beta   90.00
_cell.angle_gamma   90.00
#
_symmetry.space_group_name_H-M   'P 1'
#
loop_
_entity.id
_entity.type
_entity.pdbx_description
1 polymer ?
#
loop_
_entity_poly.entity_id
_entity_poly.type
_entity_poly.pdbx_seq_one_letter_code
_entity_poly.pdbx_strand_id
1 'polypeptide(L)'
;MLGPRTDWFTEDAIKTLTSQLWQVTPQSNRIGLRLLGDKSLERQQQQELSSEGTCIGAIQVPINGQPVLFLHDHPLTGGYPVIGAVAEYHLSLAGQIPINAKIRFNPITLFQEY
;
A
#
# COMPACT_ATOMS: atom_id res chain seq x y z
N MET A 1 -1.10 -7.01 -7.00
CA MET A 1 0.01 -6.83 -7.95
C MET A 1 1.08 -6.00 -7.27
N LEU A 2 2.34 -6.42 -7.30
CA LEU A 2 3.46 -5.58 -6.80
C LEU A 2 3.80 -4.53 -7.86
N GLY A 3 4.06 -3.27 -7.48
CA GLY A 3 4.46 -2.18 -8.35
C GLY A 3 3.47 -1.01 -8.38
N PRO A 4 3.82 0.10 -9.08
CA PRO A 4 4.97 0.23 -9.97
C PRO A 4 6.30 0.53 -9.26
N ARG A 5 6.29 1.01 -8.01
CA ARG A 5 7.49 1.45 -7.29
C ARG A 5 8.04 0.41 -6.32
N THR A 6 7.88 -0.88 -6.61
CA THR A 6 8.44 -1.95 -5.75
C THR A 6 9.96 -1.88 -5.67
N ASP A 7 10.60 -1.43 -6.75
CA ASP A 7 12.03 -1.16 -6.88
C ASP A 7 12.56 -0.05 -5.94
N TRP A 8 11.68 0.72 -5.30
CA TRP A 8 12.06 1.75 -4.31
C TRP A 8 12.24 1.20 -2.90
N PHE A 9 11.92 -0.07 -2.67
CA PHE A 9 11.92 -0.71 -1.36
C PHE A 9 12.97 -1.80 -1.28
N THR A 10 13.48 -2.03 -0.07
CA THR A 10 14.40 -3.16 0.16
C THR A 10 13.68 -4.50 -0.04
N GLU A 11 14.43 -5.56 -0.33
CA GLU A 11 13.85 -6.91 -0.36
C GLU A 11 13.19 -7.29 0.97
N ASP A 12 13.75 -6.84 2.10
CA ASP A 12 13.16 -7.08 3.43
C ASP A 12 11.81 -6.36 3.59
N ALA A 13 11.66 -5.16 3.04
CA ALA A 13 10.38 -4.46 3.02
C ALA A 13 9.33 -5.22 2.20
N ILE A 14 9.69 -5.77 1.04
CA ILE A 14 8.77 -6.57 0.23
C ILE A 14 8.35 -7.85 0.97
N LYS A 15 9.29 -8.53 1.62
CA LYS A 15 9.01 -9.70 2.49
C LYS A 15 8.13 -9.31 3.68
N THR A 16 8.40 -8.18 4.30
CA THR A 16 7.64 -7.64 5.43
C THR A 16 6.20 -7.31 5.04
N LEU A 17 5.98 -6.65 3.89
CA LEU A 17 4.65 -6.35 3.35
C LEU A 17 3.75 -7.59 3.27
N THR A 18 4.34 -8.72 2.87
CA THR A 18 3.61 -9.92 2.47
C THR A 18 3.53 -10.99 3.55
N SER A 19 4.44 -10.96 4.54
CA SER A 19 4.48 -11.94 5.61
C SER A 19 3.77 -11.49 6.89
N GLN A 20 3.80 -10.20 7.23
CA GLN A 20 3.23 -9.72 8.48
C GLN A 20 1.72 -9.44 8.39
N LEU A 21 1.11 -9.31 9.56
CA LEU A 21 -0.26 -8.81 9.71
C LEU A 21 -0.26 -7.30 9.85
N TRP A 22 -1.18 -6.65 9.15
CA TRP A 22 -1.39 -5.22 9.15
C TRP A 22 -2.72 -4.91 9.84
N GLN A 23 -2.68 -4.16 10.94
CA GLN A 23 -3.88 -3.72 11.65
C GLN A 23 -4.46 -2.47 10.97
N VAL A 24 -5.76 -2.50 10.67
CA VAL A 24 -6.51 -1.32 10.21
C VAL A 24 -6.70 -0.36 11.38
N THR A 25 -6.18 0.86 11.25
CA THR A 25 -6.19 1.83 12.34
C THR A 25 -7.48 2.67 12.35
N PRO A 26 -7.85 3.29 13.49
CA PRO A 26 -9.01 4.18 13.58
C PRO A 26 -8.94 5.44 12.68
N GLN A 27 -7.77 5.79 12.16
CA GLN A 27 -7.57 6.92 11.24
C GLN A 27 -7.95 6.58 9.78
N SER A 28 -8.42 5.35 9.53
CA SER A 28 -8.92 4.90 8.24
C SER A 28 -10.26 5.55 7.89
N ASN A 29 -10.46 5.86 6.62
CA ASN A 29 -11.69 6.47 6.11
C ASN A 29 -11.90 6.12 4.64
N ARG A 30 -12.82 6.79 3.96
CA ARG A 30 -13.12 6.55 2.53
C ARG A 30 -11.98 6.89 1.56
N ILE A 31 -10.98 7.66 2.00
CA ILE A 31 -9.76 7.94 1.22
C ILE A 31 -8.86 6.70 1.21
N GLY A 32 -8.71 6.05 2.37
CA GLY A 32 -7.90 4.83 2.47
C GLY A 32 -7.88 4.20 3.85
N LEU A 33 -7.53 2.91 3.87
CA LEU A 33 -7.19 2.21 5.09
C LEU A 33 -5.76 2.53 5.48
N ARG A 34 -5.58 3.04 6.70
CA ARG A 34 -4.26 3.25 7.28
C ARG A 34 -3.88 2.00 8.05
N LEU A 35 -2.72 1.47 7.72
CA LEU A 35 -2.27 0.16 8.19
C LEU A 35 -1.11 0.33 9.14
N LEU A 36 -1.16 -0.39 10.25
CA LEU A 36 -0.09 -0.46 11.24
C LEU A 36 0.47 -1.88 11.30
N GLY A 37 1.77 -2.01 11.07
CA GLY A 37 2.53 -3.25 11.24
C GLY A 37 3.62 -3.08 12.30
N ASP A 38 4.10 -4.21 12.82
CA ASP A 38 5.17 -4.24 13.82
C ASP A 38 6.49 -3.73 13.25
N LYS A 39 6.74 -4.00 11.96
CA LYS A 39 7.87 -3.47 11.20
C LYS A 39 7.41 -2.48 10.13
N SER A 40 8.09 -1.34 10.07
CA SER A 40 7.95 -0.37 8.98
C SER A 40 8.63 -0.87 7.71
N LEU A 41 8.10 -0.47 6.56
CA LEU A 41 8.70 -0.76 5.26
C LEU A 41 9.84 0.22 4.96
N GLU A 42 11.03 -0.31 4.77
CA GLU A 42 12.22 0.48 4.45
C GLU A 42 12.32 0.77 2.96
N ARG A 43 12.57 2.04 2.62
CA ARG A 43 12.88 2.47 1.26
C ARG A 43 14.38 2.32 1.00
N GLN A 44 14.73 1.75 -0.13
CA GLN A 44 16.09 1.79 -0.65
C GLN A 44 16.38 3.11 -1.37
N GLN A 45 15.37 3.73 -1.98
CA GLN A 45 15.46 5.04 -2.63
C GLN A 45 15.02 6.15 -1.67
N GLN A 46 15.91 7.10 -1.36
CA GLN A 46 15.62 8.24 -0.49
C GLN A 46 15.25 9.52 -1.24
N GLN A 47 15.21 9.46 -2.57
CA GLN A 47 14.87 10.60 -3.43
C GLN A 47 13.40 10.99 -3.23
N GLU A 48 13.07 12.26 -3.50
CA GLU A 48 11.69 12.69 -3.57
C GLU A 48 11.02 12.13 -4.83
N LEU A 49 9.83 11.56 -4.67
CA LEU A 49 9.01 11.12 -5.79
C LEU A 49 8.28 12.34 -6.35
N SER A 50 8.46 12.63 -7.64
CA SER A 50 7.59 13.57 -8.33
C SER A 50 6.13 13.10 -8.24
N SER A 51 5.17 14.02 -8.24
CA SER A 51 3.76 13.62 -8.14
C SER A 51 3.39 12.67 -9.28
N GLU A 52 2.90 11.49 -8.93
CA GLU A 52 2.50 10.43 -9.86
C GLU A 52 1.02 10.15 -9.72
N GLY A 53 0.42 9.65 -10.80
CA GLY A 53 -0.96 9.18 -10.79
C GLY A 53 -1.15 8.04 -9.82
N THR A 54 -2.21 8.09 -9.02
CA THR A 54 -2.60 7.03 -8.09
C THR A 54 -3.90 6.39 -8.54
N CYS A 55 -4.08 5.12 -8.21
CA CYS A 55 -5.29 4.37 -8.54
C CYS A 55 -5.96 3.81 -7.28
N ILE A 56 -7.24 3.46 -7.42
CA ILE A 56 -7.97 2.75 -6.38
C ILE A 56 -7.27 1.41 -6.10
N GLY A 57 -7.14 1.05 -4.83
CA GLY A 57 -6.41 -0.14 -4.41
C GLY A 57 -4.90 0.03 -4.34
N ALA A 58 -4.34 1.17 -4.73
CA ALA A 58 -2.91 1.42 -4.56
C ALA A 58 -2.51 1.39 -3.09
N ILE A 59 -1.37 0.77 -2.81
CA ILE A 59 -0.75 0.65 -1.50
C ILE A 59 0.41 1.65 -1.49
N GLN A 60 0.12 2.85 -1.02
CA GLN A 60 1.10 3.90 -0.89
C GLN A 60 1.86 3.77 0.43
N VAL A 61 3.16 3.99 0.43
CA VAL A 61 3.99 3.90 1.64
C VAL A 61 4.64 5.26 1.94
N PRO A 62 4.16 6.01 2.95
CA PRO A 62 4.77 7.26 3.40
C PRO A 62 6.16 7.06 4.04
N ILE A 63 6.80 8.16 4.47
CA ILE A 63 8.15 8.12 5.05
C ILE A 63 8.25 7.31 6.35
N ASN A 64 7.14 7.19 7.09
CA ASN A 64 7.06 6.37 8.30
C ASN A 64 7.04 4.85 8.01
N GLY A 65 6.97 4.44 6.73
CA GLY A 65 6.94 3.05 6.31
C GLY A 65 5.64 2.30 6.63
N GLN A 66 4.59 3.00 7.07
CA GLN A 66 3.29 2.41 7.43
C GLN A 66 2.31 2.59 6.26
N PRO A 67 1.85 1.51 5.60
CA PRO A 67 1.11 1.61 4.35
C PRO A 67 -0.26 2.29 4.48
N VAL A 68 -0.70 2.89 3.37
CA VAL A 68 -2.06 3.36 3.16
C VAL A 68 -2.62 2.65 1.93
N LEU A 69 -3.69 1.88 2.11
CA LEU A 69 -4.44 1.27 1.01
C LEU A 69 -5.53 2.25 0.56
N PHE A 70 -5.42 2.76 -0.67
CA PHE A 70 -6.37 3.71 -1.24
C PHE A 70 -7.72 3.09 -1.58
N LEU A 71 -8.78 3.82 -1.24
CA LEU A 71 -10.18 3.47 -1.47
C LEU A 71 -10.84 4.49 -2.42
N HIS A 72 -12.17 4.58 -2.42
CA HIS A 72 -12.91 5.32 -3.46
C HIS A 72 -12.65 6.83 -3.50
N ASP A 73 -12.32 7.45 -2.36
CA ASP A 73 -12.10 8.90 -2.29
C ASP A 73 -10.58 9.24 -2.32
N HIS A 74 -9.75 8.33 -2.84
CA HIS A 74 -8.30 8.55 -2.98
C HIS A 74 -8.00 9.74 -3.91
N PRO A 75 -6.90 10.47 -3.66
CA PRO A 75 -6.48 11.54 -4.56
C PRO A 75 -6.08 10.97 -5.93
N LEU A 76 -6.16 11.79 -6.98
CA LEU A 76 -5.71 11.40 -8.33
C LEU A 76 -4.18 11.31 -8.45
N THR A 77 -3.47 12.05 -7.58
CA THR A 77 -2.01 12.08 -7.55
C THR A 77 -1.48 11.90 -6.14
N GLY A 78 -0.26 11.38 -6.02
CA GLY A 78 0.45 11.23 -4.75
C GLY A 78 1.95 11.42 -4.89
N GLY A 79 2.59 11.87 -3.80
CA GLY A 79 4.04 12.08 -3.72
C GLY A 79 4.79 10.97 -2.96
N TYR A 80 4.16 9.82 -2.74
CA TYR A 80 4.79 8.69 -2.08
C TYR A 80 4.72 7.43 -2.95
N PRO A 81 5.75 6.57 -2.91
CA PRO A 81 5.85 5.40 -3.75
C PRO A 81 4.73 4.40 -3.45
N VAL A 82 4.15 3.87 -4.53
CA VAL A 82 3.16 2.79 -4.52
C VAL A 82 3.91 1.47 -4.65
N ILE A 83 3.93 0.67 -3.57
CA ILE A 83 4.64 -0.61 -3.52
C ILE A 83 3.86 -1.73 -4.24
N GLY A 84 2.55 -1.55 -4.41
CA GLY A 84 1.65 -2.50 -5.04
C GLY A 84 0.23 -1.97 -5.12
N ALA A 85 -0.66 -2.73 -5.77
CA ALA A 85 -2.09 -2.48 -5.80
C ALA A 85 -2.90 -3.75 -5.50
N VAL A 86 -3.98 -3.59 -4.76
CA VAL A 86 -4.99 -4.64 -4.50
C VAL A 86 -5.76 -4.91 -5.79
N ALA A 87 -6.05 -6.19 -6.04
CA ALA A 87 -6.82 -6.59 -7.21
C ALA A 87 -8.25 -6.03 -7.16
N GLU A 88 -8.77 -5.65 -8.32
CA GLU A 88 -10.06 -4.96 -8.45
C GLU A 88 -11.21 -5.72 -7.77
N TYR A 89 -11.26 -7.05 -7.94
CA TYR A 89 -12.28 -7.92 -7.35
C TYR A 89 -12.21 -8.03 -5.81
N HIS A 90 -11.16 -7.52 -5.16
CA HIS A 90 -11.04 -7.43 -3.71
C HIS A 90 -11.36 -6.03 -3.15
N LEU A 91 -11.55 -5.00 -3.99
CA LEU A 91 -11.74 -3.63 -3.52
C LEU A 91 -13.03 -3.45 -2.72
N SER A 92 -14.12 -4.10 -3.15
CA SER A 92 -15.39 -4.08 -2.41
C SER A 92 -15.24 -4.70 -1.01
N LEU A 93 -14.43 -5.75 -0.88
CA LEU A 93 -14.12 -6.36 0.41
C LEU A 93 -13.21 -5.47 1.25
N ALA A 94 -12.26 -4.77 0.64
CA ALA A 94 -11.37 -3.85 1.34
C ALA A 94 -12.16 -2.73 2.05
N GLY A 95 -13.21 -2.20 1.40
CA GLY A 95 -14.09 -1.20 2.00
C GLY A 95 -14.93 -1.68 3.19
N GLN A 96 -15.00 -2.99 3.43
CA GLN A 96 -15.76 -3.60 4.52
C GLN A 96 -14.88 -4.00 5.72
N ILE A 97 -13.57 -3.80 5.66
CA ILE A 97 -12.66 -4.19 6.73
C ILE A 97 -12.88 -3.28 7.93
N PRO A 98 -13.26 -3.80 9.11
CA PRO A 98 -13.49 -2.97 10.28
C PRO A 98 -12.18 -2.49 10.90
N ILE A 99 -12.26 -1.40 11.66
CA ILE A 99 -11.16 -0.92 12.49
C ILE A 99 -10.70 -2.06 13.43
N ASN A 100 -9.39 -2.15 13.67
CA ASN A 100 -8.70 -3.19 14.44
C ASN A 100 -8.65 -4.58 13.80
N ALA A 101 -9.31 -4.81 12.66
CA ALA A 101 -9.07 -6.03 11.90
C ALA A 101 -7.62 -6.10 11.43
N LYS A 102 -7.12 -7.32 11.26
CA LYS A 102 -5.80 -7.61 10.73
C LYS A 102 -5.92 -8.19 9.33
N ILE A 103 -5.13 -7.66 8.40
CA ILE A 103 -5.05 -8.14 7.02
C ILE A 103 -3.62 -8.53 6.66
N ARG A 104 -3.48 -9.36 5.63
CA ARG A 104 -2.18 -9.70 5.04
C ARG A 104 -2.30 -9.61 3.53
N PHE A 105 -1.24 -9.12 2.89
CA PHE A 105 -1.17 -9.06 1.44
C PHE A 105 -0.62 -10.36 0.86
N ASN A 106 -1.33 -10.92 -0.12
CA ASN A 106 -0.83 -12.05 -0.90
C ASN A 106 -0.48 -11.55 -2.32
N PRO A 107 0.82 -11.52 -2.70
CA PRO A 107 1.21 -11.20 -4.07
C PRO A 107 0.64 -12.23 -5.05
N ILE A 108 -0.04 -11.73 -6.08
CA ILE A 108 -0.59 -12.58 -7.16
C ILE A 108 0.17 -12.44 -8.47
N THR A 109 0.85 -11.32 -8.69
CA THR A 109 1.66 -11.03 -9.90
C THR A 109 2.53 -9.78 -9.69
N LEU A 110 3.49 -9.58 -10.57
CA LEU A 110 4.34 -8.39 -10.69
C LEU A 110 3.72 -7.38 -11.67
N PHE A 111 4.01 -6.10 -11.49
CA PHE A 111 3.72 -5.05 -12.45
C PHE A 111 4.60 -5.21 -13.68
N GLN A 112 4.03 -5.01 -14.85
CA GLN A 112 4.73 -4.99 -16.14
C GLN A 112 4.45 -3.64 -16.79
N GLU A 113 5.51 -2.88 -17.06
CA GLU A 113 5.42 -1.75 -17.99
C GLU A 113 5.25 -2.33 -19.40
N TYR A 114 4.22 -1.86 -20.12
CA TYR A 114 3.97 -2.21 -21.51
C TYR A 114 4.82 -1.38 -22.46
#